data_AF-A0A645HNE5-F1
#
_entry.id   AF-A0A645HNE5-F1
#
_cell.length_a   1.000
_cell.length_b   1.000
_cell.length_c   1.000
_cell.angle_alpha   90.00
_cell.angle_beta   90.00
_cell.angle_gamma   90.00
#
_symmetry.space_group_name_H-M   'P 1'
#
loop_
_entity.id
_entity.type
_entity.pdbx_description
1 polymer ?
#
loop_
_entity_poly.entity_id
_entity_poly.type
_entity_poly.pdbx_seq_one_letter_code
_entity_poly.pdbx_strand_id
1 'polypeptide(L)'
;MDGLAVTVVPRERAGMATGIFSTVRVAGEGIALAVVGAVLAALLARELTAIWPSMQHGSAVAQMLVTGNMQAALGLMQGASAAELLKAYGLAFSSLLDVLAGVTVLTAIGVFAFLRSGTDMPHVRQSGLTRKAATHAD
;
A
#
# COMPACT_ATOMS: atom_id res chain seq x y z
N MET A 1 11.01 5.91 -14.35
CA MET A 1 11.73 6.27 -13.10
C MET A 1 13.13 5.63 -13.16
N ASP A 2 13.83 5.77 -14.31
CA ASP A 2 14.82 4.77 -14.78
C ASP A 2 16.15 5.40 -15.22
N GLY A 3 16.73 6.27 -14.37
CA GLY A 3 17.96 6.98 -14.75
C GLY A 3 18.99 7.18 -13.64
N LEU A 4 18.58 7.16 -12.36
CA LEU A 4 19.47 7.54 -11.25
C LEU A 4 19.99 6.36 -10.42
N ALA A 5 19.53 5.13 -10.68
CA ALA A 5 19.98 3.92 -9.96
C ALA A 5 20.97 3.04 -10.75
N VAL A 6 21.18 3.32 -12.04
CA VAL A 6 22.05 2.51 -12.91
C VAL A 6 23.53 2.90 -12.85
N THR A 7 23.87 4.02 -12.19
CA THR A 7 25.23 4.57 -12.17
C THR A 7 26.07 4.19 -10.94
N VAL A 8 25.54 3.42 -9.98
CA VAL A 8 26.25 3.16 -8.69
C VAL A 8 26.43 1.66 -8.36
N VAL A 9 26.07 0.71 -9.25
CA VAL A 9 26.22 -0.72 -8.95
C VAL A 9 26.88 -1.50 -10.11
N PRO A 10 27.91 -2.33 -9.86
CA PRO A 10 28.49 -3.25 -10.85
C PRO A 10 27.43 -4.16 -11.50
N ARG A 11 27.46 -4.28 -12.84
CA ARG A 11 26.44 -4.98 -13.63
C ARG A 11 26.27 -6.46 -13.28
N GLU A 12 27.27 -7.08 -12.68
CA GLU A 12 27.23 -8.50 -12.29
C GLU A 12 26.22 -8.84 -11.17
N ARG A 13 25.76 -7.85 -10.39
CA ARG A 13 24.82 -8.07 -9.26
C ARG A 13 23.49 -7.31 -9.37
N ALA A 14 23.35 -6.44 -10.37
CA ALA A 14 22.13 -5.67 -10.59
C ALA A 14 20.90 -6.56 -10.87
N GLY A 15 21.10 -7.69 -11.56
CA GLY A 15 20.02 -8.64 -11.88
C GLY A 15 19.36 -9.29 -10.66
N MET A 16 20.14 -9.70 -9.66
CA MET A 16 19.59 -10.31 -8.42
C MET A 16 18.85 -9.28 -7.56
N ALA A 17 19.38 -8.06 -7.43
CA ALA A 17 18.70 -6.99 -6.67
C ALA A 17 17.35 -6.63 -7.32
N THR A 18 17.32 -6.47 -8.64
CA THR A 18 16.09 -6.16 -9.39
C THR A 18 15.04 -7.28 -9.28
N GLY A 19 15.50 -8.53 -9.23
CA GLY A 19 14.65 -9.71 -9.00
C GLY A 19 13.91 -9.66 -7.66
N ILE A 20 14.62 -9.36 -6.56
CA ILE A 20 14.01 -9.26 -5.22
C ILE A 20 13.00 -8.10 -5.15
N PHE A 21 13.32 -6.94 -5.72
CA PHE A 21 12.39 -5.81 -5.70
C PHE A 21 11.11 -6.10 -6.49
N SER A 22 11.23 -6.79 -7.62
CA SER A 22 10.09 -7.13 -8.46
C SER A 22 9.16 -8.16 -7.80
N THR A 23 9.72 -9.18 -7.14
CA THR A 23 8.88 -10.18 -6.44
C THR A 23 8.20 -9.60 -5.21
N VAL A 24 8.90 -8.78 -4.42
CA VAL A 24 8.31 -8.09 -3.26
C VAL A 24 7.20 -7.14 -3.69
N ARG A 25 7.38 -6.44 -4.82
CA ARG A 25 6.33 -5.57 -5.38
C ARG A 25 5.09 -6.36 -5.77
N VAL A 26 5.23 -7.40 -6.57
CA VAL A 26 4.09 -8.21 -7.05
C VAL A 26 3.38 -8.91 -5.88
N ALA A 27 4.14 -9.47 -4.95
CA ALA A 27 3.57 -10.05 -3.72
C ALA A 27 2.83 -8.97 -2.89
N GLY A 28 3.40 -7.77 -2.80
CA GLY A 28 2.80 -6.62 -2.13
C GLY A 28 1.49 -6.17 -2.76
N GLU A 29 1.41 -6.11 -4.10
CA GLU A 29 0.17 -5.79 -4.82
C GLU A 29 -0.94 -6.81 -4.52
N GLY A 30 -0.61 -8.10 -4.47
CA GLY A 30 -1.56 -9.16 -4.09
C GLY A 30 -2.04 -9.07 -2.64
N ILE A 31 -1.13 -8.84 -1.70
CA ILE A 31 -1.45 -8.63 -0.28
C ILE A 31 -2.33 -7.39 -0.12
N ALA A 32 -2.01 -6.30 -0.83
CA ALA A 32 -2.79 -5.08 -0.78
C ALA A 32 -4.25 -5.31 -1.20
N LEU A 33 -4.49 -6.00 -2.32
CA LEU A 33 -5.86 -6.33 -2.76
C LEU A 33 -6.60 -7.20 -1.74
N ALA A 34 -5.93 -8.20 -1.15
CA ALA A 34 -6.53 -9.06 -0.14
C ALA A 34 -6.95 -8.27 1.12
N VAL A 35 -6.06 -7.39 1.61
CA VAL A 35 -6.33 -6.54 2.77
C VAL A 35 -7.45 -5.55 2.46
N VAL A 36 -7.42 -4.89 1.30
CA VAL A 36 -8.44 -3.93 0.87
C VAL A 36 -9.82 -4.60 0.80
N GLY A 37 -9.92 -5.81 0.23
CA GLY A 37 -11.16 -6.58 0.19
C GLY A 37 -11.68 -6.96 1.58
N ALA A 38 -10.79 -7.38 2.48
CA ALA A 38 -11.15 -7.70 3.86
C ALA A 38 -11.65 -6.47 4.65
N VAL A 39 -10.97 -5.33 4.50
CA VAL A 39 -11.38 -4.06 5.12
C VAL A 39 -12.73 -3.60 4.59
N LEU A 40 -12.94 -3.65 3.27
CA LEU A 40 -14.22 -3.30 2.67
C LEU A 40 -15.36 -4.19 3.20
N ALA A 41 -15.14 -5.51 3.31
CA ALA A 41 -16.14 -6.43 3.86
C ALA A 41 -16.49 -6.10 5.31
N ALA A 42 -15.49 -5.76 6.13
CA ALA A 42 -15.70 -5.39 7.52
C ALA A 42 -16.46 -4.06 7.66
N LEU A 43 -16.08 -3.03 6.88
CA LEU A 43 -16.77 -1.74 6.85
C LEU A 43 -18.22 -1.91 6.39
N LEU A 44 -18.43 -2.70 5.34
CA LEU A 44 -19.77 -2.94 4.80
C LEU A 44 -20.66 -3.70 5.77
N ALA A 45 -20.13 -4.72 6.46
CA ALA A 45 -20.86 -5.42 7.52
C ALA A 45 -21.28 -4.45 8.64
N ARG A 46 -20.40 -3.51 9.00
CA ARG A 46 -20.69 -2.49 10.02
C ARG A 46 -21.79 -1.53 9.58
N GLU A 47 -21.72 -1.01 8.34
CA GLU A 47 -22.77 -0.14 7.78
C GLU A 47 -24.11 -0.89 7.67
N LEU A 48 -24.09 -2.16 7.23
CA LEU A 48 -25.29 -2.99 7.15
C LEU A 48 -25.95 -3.20 8.51
N THR A 49 -25.17 -3.50 9.56
CA THR A 49 -25.70 -3.63 10.92
C THR A 49 -26.20 -2.29 11.48
N ALA A 50 -25.58 -1.17 11.10
CA ALA A 50 -26.03 0.16 11.51
C ALA A 50 -27.37 0.55 10.87
N ILE A 51 -27.57 0.21 9.59
CA ILE A 51 -28.81 0.52 8.86
C ILE A 51 -29.91 -0.50 9.18
N TRP A 52 -29.56 -1.78 9.35
CA TRP A 52 -30.48 -2.88 9.70
C TRP A 52 -30.02 -3.63 10.95
N PRO A 53 -30.32 -3.12 12.16
CA PRO A 53 -29.89 -3.72 13.42
C PRO A 53 -30.43 -5.13 13.68
N SER A 54 -31.57 -5.48 13.08
CA SER A 54 -32.20 -6.81 13.16
C SER A 54 -31.59 -7.84 12.21
N MET A 55 -30.61 -7.45 11.40
CA MET A 55 -29.98 -8.33 10.42
C MET A 55 -29.03 -9.33 11.07
N GLN A 56 -29.39 -10.62 11.05
CA GLN A 56 -28.57 -11.69 11.61
C GLN A 56 -27.39 -12.12 10.71
N HIS A 57 -27.41 -11.80 9.41
CA HIS A 57 -26.44 -12.28 8.42
C HIS A 57 -25.64 -11.15 7.74
N GLY A 58 -25.40 -10.04 8.43
CA GLY A 58 -24.74 -8.85 7.85
C GLY A 58 -23.34 -9.13 7.28
N SER A 59 -22.58 -10.05 7.89
CA SER A 59 -21.26 -10.46 7.40
C SER A 59 -21.31 -11.27 6.10
N ALA A 60 -22.27 -12.20 5.97
CA ALA A 60 -22.44 -13.00 4.76
C ALA A 60 -22.89 -12.12 3.57
N VAL A 61 -23.82 -11.20 3.83
CA VAL A 61 -24.28 -10.19 2.85
C VAL A 61 -23.10 -9.30 2.42
N ALA A 62 -22.29 -8.82 3.36
CA ALA A 62 -21.11 -8.01 3.07
C ALA A 62 -20.09 -8.75 2.20
N GLN A 63 -19.82 -10.03 2.48
CA GLN A 63 -18.91 -10.85 1.67
C GLN A 63 -19.45 -11.07 0.24
N MET A 64 -20.75 -11.31 0.10
CA MET A 64 -21.39 -11.41 -1.21
C MET A 64 -21.29 -10.10 -2.00
N LEU A 65 -21.45 -8.97 -1.35
CA LEU A 65 -21.33 -7.65 -1.98
C LEU A 65 -19.90 -7.34 -2.40
N VAL A 66 -18.90 -7.67 -1.57
CA VAL A 66 -17.48 -7.48 -1.92
C VAL A 66 -17.05 -8.36 -3.10
N THR A 67 -17.63 -9.57 -3.22
CA THR A 67 -17.40 -10.47 -4.35
C THR A 67 -18.26 -10.14 -5.59
N GLY A 68 -19.08 -9.09 -5.53
CA GLY A 68 -19.92 -8.62 -6.64
C GLY A 68 -21.25 -9.37 -6.81
N ASN A 69 -21.60 -10.27 -5.90
CA ASN A 69 -22.84 -11.04 -5.96
C ASN A 69 -24.02 -10.29 -5.32
N MET A 70 -24.42 -9.20 -5.98
CA MET A 70 -25.51 -8.33 -5.49
C MET A 70 -26.88 -9.03 -5.49
N GLN A 71 -27.13 -9.95 -6.42
CA GLN A 71 -28.38 -10.72 -6.47
C GLN A 71 -28.53 -11.68 -5.29
N ALA A 72 -27.46 -12.41 -4.93
CA ALA A 72 -27.52 -13.28 -3.75
C ALA A 72 -27.65 -12.49 -2.44
N ALA A 73 -27.00 -11.32 -2.36
CA ALA A 73 -27.14 -10.40 -1.23
C ALA A 73 -28.60 -9.92 -1.06
N LEU A 74 -29.25 -9.48 -2.15
CA LEU A 74 -30.65 -9.07 -2.13
C LEU A 74 -31.60 -10.22 -1.79
N GLY A 75 -31.30 -11.45 -2.23
CA GLY A 75 -32.07 -12.64 -1.88
C GLY A 75 -32.07 -12.95 -0.37
N LEU A 76 -31.00 -12.58 0.34
CA LEU A 76 -30.91 -12.71 1.80
C LEU A 76 -31.57 -11.54 2.56
N MET A 77 -31.74 -10.39 1.91
CA MET A 77 -32.34 -9.20 2.50
C MET A 77 -33.80 -9.07 2.04
N GLN A 78 -34.69 -9.83 2.68
CA GLN A 78 -36.13 -9.74 2.42
C GLN A 78 -36.67 -8.36 2.85
N GLY A 79 -36.76 -7.42 1.89
CA GLY A 79 -37.31 -6.08 2.09
C GLY A 79 -36.36 -4.91 1.84
N ALA A 80 -35.07 -5.15 1.57
CA ALA A 80 -34.14 -4.08 1.22
C ALA A 80 -34.17 -3.80 -0.29
N SER A 81 -34.22 -2.53 -0.67
CA SER A 81 -34.12 -2.13 -2.07
C SER A 81 -32.66 -2.16 -2.55
N ALA A 82 -32.46 -2.41 -3.85
CA ALA A 82 -31.13 -2.32 -4.47
C ALA A 82 -30.48 -0.94 -4.28
N ALA A 83 -31.28 0.13 -4.20
CA ALA A 83 -30.80 1.50 -3.99
C ALA A 83 -30.21 1.70 -2.59
N GLU A 84 -30.84 1.14 -1.55
CA GLU A 84 -30.33 1.21 -0.18
C GLU A 84 -29.01 0.43 -0.03
N LEU A 85 -28.92 -0.72 -0.70
CA LEU A 85 -27.72 -1.55 -0.68
C LEU A 85 -26.55 -0.85 -1.40
N LEU A 86 -26.83 -0.18 -2.52
CA LEU A 86 -25.84 0.62 -3.24
C LEU A 86 -25.38 1.83 -2.41
N LYS A 87 -26.28 2.46 -1.65
CA LYS A 87 -25.94 3.54 -0.73
C LYS A 87 -25.02 3.06 0.41
N ALA A 88 -25.34 1.93 1.03
CA ALA A 88 -24.52 1.32 2.08
C ALA A 88 -23.12 0.94 1.55
N TYR A 89 -23.06 0.36 0.34
CA TYR A 89 -21.80 0.08 -0.35
C TYR A 89 -20.99 1.36 -0.60
N GLY A 90 -21.64 2.43 -1.08
CA GLY A 90 -20.99 3.71 -1.33
C GLY A 90 -20.37 4.33 -0.07
N LEU A 91 -21.05 4.26 1.08
CA LEU A 91 -20.51 4.73 2.36
C LEU A 91 -19.28 3.91 2.80
N ALA A 92 -19.37 2.58 2.74
CA ALA A 92 -18.26 1.71 3.07
C ALA A 92 -17.05 1.93 2.13
N PHE A 93 -17.31 2.14 0.84
CA PHE A 93 -16.28 2.41 -0.15
C PHE A 93 -15.63 3.78 0.04
N SER A 94 -16.40 4.82 0.37
CA SER A 94 -15.84 6.14 0.70
C SER A 94 -14.91 6.06 1.91
N SER A 95 -15.35 5.36 2.97
CA SER A 95 -14.54 5.15 4.18
C SER A 95 -13.25 4.38 3.87
N LEU A 96 -13.32 3.38 2.98
CA LEU A 96 -12.14 2.68 2.48
C LEU A 96 -11.18 3.63 1.75
N LEU A 97 -11.69 4.51 0.87
CA LEU A 97 -10.87 5.49 0.16
C LEU A 97 -10.19 6.47 1.12
N ASP A 98 -10.88 6.92 2.16
CA ASP A 98 -10.31 7.80 3.19
C ASP A 98 -9.16 7.11 3.95
N VAL A 99 -9.33 5.84 4.31
CA VAL A 99 -8.27 5.02 4.92
C VAL A 99 -7.07 4.88 3.98
N LEU A 100 -7.32 4.58 2.69
CA LEU A 100 -6.26 4.39 1.70
C LEU A 100 -5.50 5.69 1.40
N ALA A 101 -6.22 6.82 1.39
CA ALA A 101 -5.62 8.15 1.32
C ALA A 101 -4.72 8.41 2.53
N GLY A 102 -5.18 8.07 3.74
CA GLY A 102 -4.37 8.14 4.96
C GLY A 102 -3.08 7.32 4.87
N VAL A 103 -3.16 6.07 4.41
CA VAL A 103 -1.98 5.21 4.19
C VAL A 103 -1.01 5.83 3.17
N THR A 104 -1.54 6.44 2.10
CA THR A 104 -0.73 7.10 1.08
C THR A 104 0.04 8.30 1.66
N VAL A 105 -0.61 9.13 2.47
CA VAL A 105 0.01 10.27 3.16
C VAL A 105 1.10 9.77 4.13
N LEU A 106 0.81 8.75 4.93
CA LEU A 106 1.80 8.16 5.85
C LEU A 106 3.03 7.63 5.10
N THR A 107 2.81 6.97 3.96
CA THR A 107 3.89 6.48 3.10
C THR A 107 4.74 7.64 2.56
N ALA A 108 4.10 8.72 2.11
CA ALA A 108 4.79 9.91 1.62
C ALA A 108 5.65 10.57 2.72
N ILE A 109 5.12 10.67 3.95
CA ILE A 109 5.87 11.18 5.11
C ILE A 109 7.08 10.30 5.39
N GLY A 110 6.91 8.98 5.38
CA GLY A 110 8.01 8.02 5.57
C GLY A 110 9.11 8.23 4.53
N VAL A 111 8.75 8.23 3.24
CA VAL A 111 9.70 8.47 2.14
C VAL A 111 10.43 9.80 2.32
N PHE A 112 9.70 10.88 2.65
CA PHE A 112 10.30 12.19 2.86
C PHE A 112 11.29 12.21 4.04
N ALA A 113 10.95 11.55 5.15
CA ALA A 113 11.83 11.44 6.32
C ALA A 113 13.11 10.64 6.03
N PHE A 114 13.01 9.55 5.25
CA PHE A 114 14.16 8.77 4.81
C PHE A 114 15.05 9.54 3.84
N LEU A 115 14.47 10.29 2.89
CA LEU A 115 15.23 11.11 1.95
C LEU A 115 15.94 12.28 2.65
N ARG A 116 15.29 12.92 3.63
CA ARG A 116 15.90 14.01 4.41
C ARG A 116 17.11 13.53 5.21
N SER A 117 17.01 12.38 5.86
CA SER A 117 18.12 11.81 6.66
C SER A 117 19.35 11.41 5.83
N GLY A 118 19.19 11.12 4.53
CA GLY A 118 20.31 10.81 3.63
C GLY A 118 21.14 12.01 3.18
N THR A 119 20.68 13.24 3.43
CA THR A 119 21.34 14.48 2.97
C THR A 119 22.33 15.03 4.01
N ASP A 120 22.27 14.57 5.26
CA ASP A 120 23.19 14.94 6.36
C ASP A 120 24.48 14.08 6.37
N MET A 121 25.07 13.82 5.21
CA MET A 121 26.40 13.20 5.13
C MET A 121 27.48 14.29 5.22
N PRO A 122 28.25 14.39 6.33
CA PRO A 122 29.34 15.35 6.42
C PRO A 122 30.38 15.08 5.34
N HIS A 123 30.70 16.10 4.54
CA HIS A 123 31.76 16.04 3.54
C HIS A 123 33.04 15.45 4.14
N VAL A 124 33.38 14.22 3.73
CA VAL A 124 34.67 13.60 4.02
C VAL A 124 35.75 14.46 3.34
N ARG A 125 36.39 15.33 4.13
CA ARG A 125 37.52 16.15 3.70
C ARG A 125 38.66 15.21 3.30
N GLN A 126 38.88 15.05 1.99
CA GLN A 126 40.04 14.37 1.43
C GLN A 126 41.32 15.13 1.78
N SER A 127 41.88 14.87 2.97
CA SER A 127 43.12 15.49 3.49
C SER A 127 44.30 14.52 3.47
N GLY A 128 44.38 13.60 2.50
CA GLY A 128 45.30 12.46 2.57
C GLY A 128 46.25 12.23 1.40
N LEU A 129 46.11 12.91 0.26
CA LEU A 129 46.80 12.47 -0.98
C LEU A 129 48.07 13.24 -1.36
N THR A 130 48.49 14.28 -0.61
CA THR A 130 49.68 15.07 -0.97
C THR A 130 50.95 14.73 -0.19
N ARG A 131 50.93 13.82 0.81
CA ARG A 131 52.12 13.57 1.65
C ARG A 131 52.98 12.36 1.26
N LYS A 132 52.50 11.45 0.40
CA LYS A 132 53.22 10.18 0.15
C LYS A 132 54.08 10.14 -1.13
N ALA A 133 54.17 11.25 -1.88
CA ALA A 133 54.99 11.32 -3.09
C ALA A 133 56.41 11.89 -2.85
N ALA A 134 56.77 12.31 -1.64
CA ALA A 134 58.00 13.07 -1.38
C ALA A 134 59.02 12.35 -0.47
N THR A 135 58.93 11.03 -0.26
CA THR A 135 59.81 10.34 0.73
C THR A 135 60.35 8.98 0.27
N HIS A 136 60.41 8.71 -1.04
CA HIS A 136 61.12 7.53 -1.56
C HIS A 136 61.94 7.84 -2.82
N ALA A 137 62.59 9.00 -2.82
CA ALA A 137 63.64 9.33 -3.76
C ALA A 137 64.83 9.87 -2.97
N ASP A 138 65.45 8.99 -2.18
CA ASP A 138 66.81 9.12 -1.64
C ASP A 138 67.38 7.71 -1.43
#